data_AF-A0A357K3J7-F1
#
_entry.id   AF-A0A357K3J7-F1
#
_cell.length_a   1.000
_cell.length_b   1.000
_cell.length_c   1.000
_cell.angle_alpha   90.00
_cell.angle_beta   90.00
_cell.angle_gamma   90.00
#
_symmetry.space_group_name_H-M   'P 1'
#
loop_
_entity.id
_entity.type
_entity.pdbx_description
1 polymer ?
#
loop_
_entity_poly.entity_id
_entity_poly.type
_entity_poly.pdbx_seq_one_letter_code
_entity_poly.pdbx_strand_id
1 'polypeptide(L)'
;MKRMRWNIAWRMGLGFGVFILAVAVLFVFTRLTLTRSSELAAEVDSALVPSLEALEDMDQTLASSLVHINNWIAEQSRADEEKKVMLRKSVNSAFPQHLKALDELELAWTPRARAHLDTLRVETDALLVLYGEIMRLLPDWKSYQDYEARFMAREYAEPGAQLEVFSTRVQNRLATLTA
;
A
#
# COMPACT_ATOMS: atom_id res chain seq x y z
N MET A 1 -78.16 14.03 2.49
CA MET A 1 -77.17 12.93 2.49
C MET A 1 -77.15 12.27 1.11
N LYS A 2 -76.21 12.63 0.23
CA LYS A 2 -76.11 12.07 -1.14
C LYS A 2 -75.36 10.75 -1.09
N ARG A 3 -76.03 9.65 -1.51
CA ARG A 3 -75.46 8.31 -1.64
C ARG A 3 -74.44 8.32 -2.78
N MET A 4 -73.17 8.07 -2.46
CA MET A 4 -72.10 7.94 -3.44
C MET A 4 -72.42 6.74 -4.35
N ARG A 5 -72.77 7.01 -5.61
CA ARG A 5 -73.10 5.97 -6.60
C ARG A 5 -71.80 5.32 -7.03
N TRP A 6 -71.60 4.07 -6.61
CA TRP A 6 -70.43 3.25 -6.91
C TRP A 6 -70.42 2.88 -8.41
N ASN A 7 -70.00 3.83 -9.25
CA ASN A 7 -69.86 3.59 -10.69
C ASN A 7 -68.59 2.78 -10.98
N ILE A 8 -68.62 1.99 -12.06
CA ILE A 8 -67.51 1.16 -12.55
C ILE A 8 -66.21 1.97 -12.72
N ALA A 9 -66.33 3.25 -13.07
CA ALA A 9 -65.23 4.20 -13.15
C ALA A 9 -64.44 4.34 -11.82
N TRP A 10 -65.11 4.22 -10.67
CA TRP A 10 -64.45 4.31 -9.36
C TRP A 10 -63.66 3.04 -9.02
N ARG A 11 -64.13 1.86 -9.46
CA ARG A 11 -63.35 0.60 -9.36
C ARG A 11 -62.10 0.62 -10.25
N MET A 12 -62.21 1.17 -11.46
CA MET A 12 -61.06 1.31 -12.38
C MET A 12 -60.04 2.34 -11.87
N GLY A 13 -60.49 3.49 -11.36
CA GLY A 13 -59.60 4.51 -10.78
C GLY A 13 -58.85 4.02 -9.53
N LEU A 14 -59.49 3.20 -8.70
CA LEU A 14 -58.86 2.65 -7.48
C LEU A 14 -57.76 1.63 -7.82
N GLY A 15 -57.99 0.77 -8.81
CA GLY A 15 -56.97 -0.17 -9.29
C GLY A 15 -55.77 0.55 -9.92
N PHE A 16 -56.03 1.58 -10.73
CA PHE A 16 -54.98 2.37 -11.36
C PHE A 16 -54.19 3.21 -10.34
N GLY A 17 -54.86 3.76 -9.32
CA GLY A 17 -54.21 4.48 -8.22
C GLY A 17 -53.28 3.60 -7.40
N VAL A 18 -53.70 2.38 -7.06
CA VAL A 18 -52.85 1.40 -6.35
C VAL A 18 -51.64 1.03 -7.20
N PHE A 19 -51.82 0.84 -8.51
CA PHE A 19 -50.72 0.53 -9.43
C PHE A 19 -49.69 1.68 -9.52
N ILE A 20 -50.14 2.92 -9.68
CA ILE A 20 -49.26 4.11 -9.69
C ILE A 20 -48.47 4.20 -8.37
N LEU A 21 -49.14 3.97 -7.24
CA LEU A 21 -48.51 4.05 -5.93
C LEU A 21 -47.44 2.95 -5.76
N ALA A 22 -47.73 1.73 -6.21
CA ALA A 22 -46.76 0.63 -6.22
C ALA A 22 -45.52 0.93 -7.09
N VAL A 23 -45.73 1.51 -8.29
CA VAL A 23 -44.62 1.91 -9.19
C VAL A 23 -43.78 3.03 -8.58
N ALA A 24 -44.41 4.03 -7.93
CA ALA A 24 -43.69 5.10 -7.25
C ALA A 24 -42.84 4.58 -6.09
N VAL A 25 -43.39 3.67 -5.28
CA VAL A 25 -42.66 2.99 -4.20
C VAL A 25 -41.47 2.21 -4.75
N LEU A 26 -41.68 1.42 -5.81
CA LEU A 26 -40.61 0.68 -6.47
C LEU A 26 -39.51 1.63 -6.95
N PHE A 27 -39.86 2.75 -7.58
CA PHE A 27 -38.90 3.74 -8.06
C PHE A 27 -38.07 4.37 -6.93
N VAL A 28 -38.69 4.66 -5.78
CA VAL A 28 -37.98 5.14 -4.57
C VAL A 28 -37.03 4.06 -4.05
N PHE A 29 -37.47 2.80 -3.95
CA PHE A 29 -36.61 1.69 -3.53
C PHE A 29 -35.44 1.47 -4.50
N THR A 30 -35.68 1.56 -5.81
CA THR A 30 -34.64 1.47 -6.84
C THR A 30 -33.63 2.61 -6.71
N ARG A 31 -34.08 3.85 -6.52
CA ARG A 31 -33.21 5.02 -6.31
C ARG A 31 -32.38 4.87 -5.03
N LEU A 32 -32.99 4.49 -3.91
CA LEU A 32 -32.28 4.29 -2.64
C LEU A 32 -31.25 3.15 -2.71
N THR A 33 -31.58 2.06 -3.42
CA THR A 33 -30.66 0.95 -3.66
C THR A 33 -29.50 1.38 -4.54
N LEU A 34 -29.76 2.14 -5.61
CA LEU A 34 -28.73 2.65 -6.51
C LEU A 34 -27.79 3.66 -5.83
N THR A 35 -28.31 4.55 -4.99
CA THR A 35 -27.48 5.53 -4.25
C THR A 35 -26.56 4.86 -3.24
N ARG A 36 -27.06 3.84 -2.51
CA ARG A 36 -26.22 3.04 -1.60
C ARG A 36 -25.11 2.28 -2.34
N SER A 37 -25.38 1.76 -3.53
CA SER A 37 -24.33 1.11 -4.34
C SER A 37 -23.30 2.11 -4.88
N SER A 38 -23.69 3.31 -5.26
CA SER A 38 -22.74 4.32 -5.75
C SER A 38 -21.86 4.93 -4.65
N GLU A 39 -22.40 5.13 -3.44
CA GLU A 39 -21.63 5.66 -2.31
C GLU A 39 -20.60 4.63 -1.79
N LEU A 40 -21.00 3.36 -1.68
CA LEU A 40 -20.08 2.28 -1.27
C LEU A 40 -18.98 2.03 -2.32
N ALA A 41 -19.31 2.14 -3.62
CA ALA A 41 -18.33 1.99 -4.69
C ALA A 41 -17.35 3.18 -4.74
N ALA A 42 -17.83 4.41 -4.50
CA ALA A 42 -16.97 5.60 -4.51
C ALA A 42 -16.00 5.68 -3.33
N GLU A 43 -16.40 5.22 -2.14
CA GLU A 43 -15.53 5.15 -0.95
C GLU A 43 -14.39 4.13 -1.14
N VAL A 44 -14.70 2.99 -1.77
CA VAL A 44 -13.72 1.94 -2.12
C VAL A 44 -12.70 2.44 -3.15
N ASP A 45 -13.12 3.10 -4.23
CA ASP A 45 -12.20 3.62 -5.25
C ASP A 45 -11.30 4.74 -4.72
N SER A 46 -11.80 5.59 -3.82
CA SER A 46 -11.05 6.74 -3.29
C SER A 46 -9.86 6.38 -2.39
N ALA A 47 -9.89 5.21 -1.76
CA ALA A 47 -8.82 4.75 -0.87
C ALA A 47 -7.95 3.64 -1.46
N LEU A 48 -8.50 2.81 -2.35
CA LEU A 48 -7.71 1.75 -3.01
C LEU A 48 -6.64 2.33 -3.93
N VAL A 49 -6.99 3.31 -4.77
CA VAL A 49 -6.03 3.87 -5.75
C VAL A 49 -4.81 4.49 -5.05
N PRO A 50 -4.97 5.37 -4.04
CA PRO A 50 -3.84 5.89 -3.28
C PRO A 50 -3.03 4.82 -2.54
N SER A 51 -3.69 3.77 -2.03
CA SER A 51 -2.99 2.68 -1.33
C SER A 51 -2.10 1.89 -2.29
N LEU A 52 -2.59 1.62 -3.51
CA LEU A 52 -1.82 0.90 -4.52
C LEU A 52 -0.61 1.73 -5.00
N GLU A 53 -0.80 3.02 -5.26
CA GLU A 53 0.28 3.93 -5.65
C GLU A 53 1.37 4.01 -4.57
N ALA A 54 0.98 4.14 -3.29
CA ALA A 54 1.92 4.16 -2.17
C ALA A 54 2.72 2.84 -2.03
N LEU A 55 2.09 1.69 -2.28
CA LEU A 55 2.78 0.39 -2.27
C LEU A 55 3.75 0.26 -3.45
N GLU A 56 3.38 0.73 -4.63
CA GLU A 56 4.22 0.70 -5.83
C GLU A 56 5.45 1.60 -5.67
N ASP A 57 5.27 2.82 -5.15
CA ASP A 57 6.37 3.74 -4.84
C ASP A 57 7.38 3.13 -3.84
N MET A 58 6.86 2.40 -2.85
CA MET A 58 7.69 1.68 -1.89
C MET A 58 8.45 0.52 -2.54
N ASP A 59 7.83 -0.25 -3.44
CA ASP A 59 8.48 -1.33 -4.19
C ASP A 59 9.60 -0.81 -5.11
N GLN A 60 9.35 0.29 -5.83
CA GLN A 60 10.36 0.95 -6.65
C GLN A 60 11.56 1.45 -5.81
N THR A 61 11.27 1.99 -4.62
CA THR A 61 12.30 2.41 -3.66
C THR A 61 13.11 1.23 -3.16
N LEU A 62 12.46 0.10 -2.87
CA LEU A 62 13.11 -1.14 -2.48
C LEU A 62 14.03 -1.66 -3.59
N ALA A 63 13.53 -1.79 -4.81
CA ALA A 63 14.33 -2.23 -5.96
C ALA A 63 15.57 -1.34 -6.18
N SER A 64 15.39 -0.02 -6.16
CA SER A 64 16.49 0.94 -6.31
C SER A 64 17.49 0.86 -5.16
N SER A 65 17.03 0.72 -3.91
CA SER A 65 17.89 0.59 -2.74
C SER A 65 18.74 -0.69 -2.79
N LEU A 66 18.19 -1.80 -3.30
CA LEU A 66 18.92 -3.05 -3.49
C LEU A 66 20.04 -2.91 -4.51
N VAL A 67 19.83 -2.15 -5.59
CA VAL A 67 20.89 -1.83 -6.55
C VAL A 67 21.99 -1.01 -5.86
N HIS A 68 21.61 0.01 -5.09
CA HIS A 68 22.58 0.87 -4.43
C HIS A 68 23.39 0.15 -3.34
N ILE A 69 22.78 -0.70 -2.50
CA ILE A 69 23.49 -1.43 -1.45
C ILE A 69 24.43 -2.49 -2.03
N ASN A 70 24.02 -3.21 -3.09
CA ASN A 70 24.90 -4.16 -3.76
C ASN A 70 26.11 -3.44 -4.39
N ASN A 71 25.89 -2.27 -5.00
CA ASN A 71 26.98 -1.44 -5.48
C ASN A 71 27.89 -0.95 -4.34
N TRP A 72 27.31 -0.55 -3.21
CA TRP A 72 28.05 -0.15 -2.02
C TRP A 72 29.02 -1.24 -1.54
N ILE A 73 28.59 -2.51 -1.56
CA ILE A 73 29.41 -3.64 -1.15
C ILE A 73 30.47 -4.00 -2.21
N ALA A 74 30.11 -3.93 -3.49
CA ALA A 74 30.94 -4.37 -4.59
C ALA A 74 32.05 -3.37 -4.95
N GLU A 75 31.74 -2.08 -4.94
CA GLU A 75 32.59 -1.00 -5.47
C GLU A 75 33.14 -0.10 -4.37
N GLN A 76 34.48 -0.02 -4.30
CA GLN A 76 35.15 0.96 -3.47
C GLN A 76 34.83 2.37 -3.98
N SER A 77 34.24 3.18 -3.11
CA SER A 77 33.75 4.51 -3.48
C SER A 77 33.81 5.48 -2.31
N ARG A 78 33.93 6.78 -2.64
CA ARG A 78 33.98 7.86 -1.66
C ARG A 78 32.63 8.03 -0.98
N ALA A 79 32.62 8.66 0.20
CA ALA A 79 31.39 8.86 0.96
C ALA A 79 30.36 9.71 0.20
N ASP A 80 30.79 10.64 -0.65
CA ASP A 80 29.98 11.56 -1.45
C ASP A 80 29.51 10.98 -2.81
N GLU A 81 29.85 9.72 -3.09
CA GLU A 81 29.42 9.04 -4.31
C GLU A 81 27.88 8.98 -4.43
N GLU A 82 27.35 9.20 -5.64
CA GLU A 82 25.92 9.38 -5.88
C GLU A 82 25.07 8.23 -5.33
N LYS A 83 25.45 6.98 -5.63
CA LYS A 83 24.72 5.78 -5.17
C LYS A 83 24.70 5.68 -3.64
N LYS A 84 25.76 6.13 -2.96
CA LYS A 84 25.81 6.18 -1.50
C LYS A 84 24.89 7.25 -0.94
N VAL A 85 24.88 8.43 -1.57
CA VAL A 85 23.96 9.51 -1.20
C VAL A 85 22.51 9.08 -1.38
N MET A 86 22.19 8.43 -2.51
CA MET A 86 20.85 7.94 -2.80
C MET A 86 20.41 6.87 -1.80
N LEU A 87 21.25 5.89 -1.47
CA LEU A 87 20.89 4.88 -0.48
C LEU A 87 20.64 5.49 0.91
N ARG A 88 21.47 6.44 1.35
CA ARG A 88 21.23 7.16 2.61
C ARG A 88 19.93 7.95 2.56
N LYS A 89 19.57 8.53 1.42
CA LYS A 89 18.27 9.20 1.24
C LYS A 89 17.11 8.18 1.32
N SER A 90 17.26 7.00 0.70
CA SER A 90 16.26 5.94 0.80
C SER A 90 16.02 5.53 2.25
N VAL A 91 17.08 5.23 3.01
CA VAL A 91 17.01 4.78 4.41
C VAL A 91 16.47 5.85 5.34
N ASN A 92 17.00 7.08 5.26
CA ASN A 92 16.69 8.12 6.25
C ASN A 92 15.43 8.93 5.92
N SER A 93 14.89 8.81 4.70
CA SER A 93 13.78 9.65 4.25
C SER A 93 12.72 8.86 3.50
N ALA A 94 13.08 8.16 2.41
CA ALA A 94 12.07 7.59 1.52
C ALA A 94 11.26 6.47 2.19
N PHE A 95 11.92 5.45 2.77
CA PHE A 95 11.22 4.37 3.46
C PHE A 95 10.35 4.86 4.64
N PRO A 96 10.85 5.74 5.54
CA PRO A 96 10.00 6.34 6.57
C PRO A 96 8.79 7.11 6.02
N GLN A 97 8.94 7.82 4.89
CA GLN A 97 7.85 8.54 4.25
C GLN A 97 6.81 7.59 3.66
N HIS A 98 7.25 6.51 3.00
CA HIS A 98 6.36 5.50 2.43
C HIS A 98 5.55 4.79 3.50
N LEU A 99 6.21 4.36 4.59
CA LEU A 99 5.51 3.76 5.72
C LEU A 99 4.49 4.73 6.30
N LYS A 100 4.88 6.00 6.54
CA LYS A 100 3.96 7.01 7.03
C LYS A 100 2.75 7.24 6.10
N ALA A 101 2.96 7.26 4.79
CA ALA A 101 1.87 7.40 3.81
C ALA A 101 0.89 6.22 3.89
N LEU A 102 1.40 4.99 4.03
CA LEU A 102 0.58 3.80 4.24
C LEU A 102 -0.18 3.85 5.58
N ASP A 103 0.43 4.38 6.64
CA ASP A 103 -0.18 4.56 7.96
C ASP A 103 -1.34 5.56 7.92
N GLU A 104 -1.20 6.64 7.16
CA GLU A 104 -2.26 7.64 6.96
C GLU A 104 -3.49 7.03 6.26
N LEU A 105 -3.29 5.97 5.48
CA LEU A 105 -4.36 5.24 4.80
C LEU A 105 -4.97 4.13 5.68
N GLU A 106 -4.40 3.78 6.84
CA GLU A 106 -4.71 2.59 7.65
C GLU A 106 -6.21 2.39 7.96
N LEU A 107 -6.97 3.48 8.10
CA LEU A 107 -8.42 3.44 8.37
C LEU A 107 -9.22 2.79 7.23
N ALA A 108 -8.72 2.84 6.00
CA ALA A 108 -9.35 2.22 4.84
C ALA A 108 -9.02 0.72 4.70
N TRP A 109 -8.07 0.20 5.49
CA TRP A 109 -7.61 -1.17 5.37
C TRP A 109 -8.48 -2.12 6.17
N THR A 110 -8.77 -3.28 5.58
CA THR A 110 -9.36 -4.40 6.32
C THR A 110 -8.45 -4.83 7.47
N PRO A 111 -8.98 -5.42 8.56
CA PRO A 111 -8.14 -5.90 9.68
C PRO A 111 -7.02 -6.85 9.25
N ARG A 112 -7.30 -7.69 8.24
CA ARG A 112 -6.29 -8.61 7.67
C ARG A 112 -5.18 -7.85 6.96
N ALA A 113 -5.53 -6.88 6.12
CA ALA A 113 -4.56 -6.13 5.35
C ALA A 113 -3.71 -5.21 6.25
N ARG A 114 -4.29 -4.69 7.34
CA ARG A 114 -3.57 -3.98 8.41
C ARG A 114 -2.53 -4.85 9.10
N ALA A 115 -2.84 -6.10 9.44
CA ALA A 115 -1.85 -7.02 10.02
C ALA A 115 -0.68 -7.30 9.06
N HIS A 116 -0.95 -7.33 7.76
CA HIS A 116 0.11 -7.41 6.75
C HIS A 116 0.93 -6.12 6.67
N LEU A 117 0.31 -4.94 6.77
CA LEU A 117 1.02 -3.65 6.87
C LEU A 117 1.92 -3.58 8.11
N ASP A 118 1.44 -4.03 9.28
CA ASP A 118 2.26 -4.10 10.50
C ASP A 118 3.49 -5.00 10.29
N THR A 119 3.30 -6.13 9.61
CA THR A 119 4.41 -7.03 9.28
C THR A 119 5.38 -6.39 8.27
N LEU A 120 4.86 -5.66 7.28
CA LEU A 120 5.67 -4.89 6.32
C LEU A 120 6.56 -3.89 7.02
N ARG A 121 6.02 -3.14 8.00
CA ARG A 121 6.78 -2.18 8.82
C ARG A 121 7.95 -2.88 9.51
N VAL A 122 7.69 -3.97 10.23
CA VAL A 122 8.73 -4.73 10.97
C VAL A 122 9.79 -5.30 10.03
N GLU A 123 9.38 -5.88 8.90
CA GLU A 123 10.31 -6.46 7.91
C GLU A 123 11.17 -5.37 7.25
N THR A 124 10.58 -4.21 6.99
CA THR A 124 11.27 -3.04 6.44
C THR A 124 12.28 -2.50 7.44
N ASP A 125 11.90 -2.30 8.70
CA ASP A 125 12.81 -1.83 9.75
C ASP A 125 14.02 -2.77 9.91
N ALA A 126 13.80 -4.08 9.88
CA ALA A 126 14.89 -5.06 9.93
C ALA A 126 15.86 -4.92 8.73
N LEU A 127 15.33 -4.68 7.53
CA LEU A 127 16.14 -4.42 6.34
C LEU A 127 16.93 -3.11 6.47
N LEU A 128 16.32 -2.05 6.99
CA LEU A 128 16.98 -0.74 7.16
C LEU A 128 18.09 -0.80 8.22
N VAL A 129 17.91 -1.57 9.28
CA VAL A 129 18.97 -1.84 10.27
C VAL A 129 20.14 -2.56 9.60
N LEU A 130 19.87 -3.57 8.78
CA LEU A 130 20.91 -4.28 8.03
C LEU A 130 21.66 -3.34 7.06
N TYR A 131 20.94 -2.47 6.35
CA TYR A 131 21.57 -1.43 5.51
C TYR A 131 22.47 -0.51 6.34
N GLY A 132 22.01 -0.09 7.52
CA GLY A 132 22.78 0.71 8.47
C GLY A 132 24.10 0.03 8.88
N GLU A 133 24.08 -1.27 9.15
CA GLU A 133 25.28 -2.02 9.50
C GLU A 133 26.28 -2.08 8.32
N ILE A 134 25.81 -2.37 7.11
CA ILE A 134 26.68 -2.40 5.92
C ILE A 134 27.28 -1.00 5.65
N MET A 135 26.46 0.06 5.77
CA MET A 135 26.93 1.44 5.61
C MET A 135 27.98 1.81 6.66
N ARG A 136 27.82 1.32 7.91
CA ARG A 136 28.75 1.57 9.01
C ARG A 136 30.09 0.84 8.81
N LEU A 137 30.06 -0.34 8.19
CA LEU A 137 31.28 -1.08 7.83
C LEU A 137 32.06 -0.40 6.71
N LEU A 138 31.37 0.15 5.71
CA LEU A 138 32.00 0.70 4.50
C LEU A 138 31.67 2.19 4.22
N PRO A 139 31.84 3.11 5.18
CA PRO A 139 31.35 4.48 5.06
C PRO A 139 32.06 5.30 3.96
N ASP A 140 33.34 5.05 3.73
CA ASP A 140 34.20 5.87 2.86
C ASP A 140 35.24 5.04 2.09
N TRP A 141 36.04 5.70 1.26
CA TRP A 141 37.07 5.05 0.46
C TRP A 141 38.06 4.21 1.29
N LYS A 142 38.48 4.70 2.46
CA LYS A 142 39.51 4.06 3.29
C LYS A 142 38.98 2.79 3.95
N SER A 143 37.70 2.76 4.33
CA SER A 143 37.08 1.57 4.94
C SER A 143 37.16 0.30 4.07
N TYR A 144 37.25 0.42 2.73
CA TYR A 144 37.46 -0.73 1.83
C TYR A 144 38.89 -1.28 1.84
N GLN A 145 39.83 -0.63 2.54
CA GLN A 145 41.16 -1.18 2.76
C GLN A 145 41.20 -2.09 3.99
N ASP A 146 40.18 -2.01 4.85
CA ASP A 146 40.00 -2.93 5.96
C ASP A 146 39.42 -4.25 5.43
N TYR A 147 40.21 -5.32 5.54
CA TYR A 147 39.83 -6.65 5.10
C TYR A 147 38.65 -7.21 5.90
N GLU A 148 38.64 -6.99 7.21
CA GLU A 148 37.59 -7.50 8.10
C GLU A 148 36.26 -6.81 7.79
N ALA A 149 36.27 -5.48 7.67
CA ALA A 149 35.06 -4.72 7.34
C ALA A 149 34.46 -5.15 5.98
N ARG A 150 35.31 -5.38 4.97
CA ARG A 150 34.87 -5.87 3.66
C ARG A 150 34.37 -7.29 3.68
N PHE A 151 35.02 -8.17 4.43
CA PHE A 151 34.59 -9.55 4.57
C PHE A 151 33.18 -9.59 5.19
N MET A 152 32.99 -8.91 6.32
CA MET A 152 31.70 -8.83 7.01
C MET A 152 30.60 -8.22 6.12
N ALA A 153 30.89 -7.13 5.40
CA ALA A 153 29.92 -6.52 4.50
C ALA A 153 29.48 -7.46 3.37
N ARG A 154 30.40 -8.29 2.84
CA ARG A 154 30.08 -9.29 1.82
C ARG A 154 29.28 -10.46 2.38
N GLU A 155 29.59 -10.89 3.60
CA GLU A 155 28.86 -11.98 4.27
C GLU A 155 27.37 -11.69 4.37
N TYR A 156 26.98 -10.42 4.60
CA TYR A 156 25.57 -10.02 4.59
C TYR A 156 24.87 -10.17 3.24
N ALA A 157 25.62 -10.18 2.13
CA ALA A 157 25.12 -10.17 0.76
C ALA A 157 25.46 -11.44 -0.03
N GLU A 158 26.03 -12.46 0.62
CA GLU A 158 26.17 -13.78 0.01
C GLU A 158 24.78 -14.35 -0.37
N PRO A 159 24.68 -15.21 -1.39
CA PRO A 159 23.42 -15.84 -1.75
C PRO A 159 22.77 -16.56 -0.56
N GLY A 160 21.51 -16.25 -0.29
CA GLY A 160 20.74 -16.76 0.85
C GLY A 160 21.06 -16.09 2.20
N ALA A 161 21.94 -15.09 2.23
CA ALA A 161 22.26 -14.33 3.44
C ALA A 161 21.16 -13.33 3.81
N GLN A 162 21.42 -12.56 4.88
CA GLN A 162 20.42 -11.68 5.50
C GLN A 162 19.88 -10.62 4.53
N LEU A 163 20.71 -10.09 3.62
CA LEU A 163 20.29 -9.10 2.64
C LEU A 163 19.17 -9.65 1.74
N GLU A 164 19.41 -10.81 1.13
CA GLU A 164 18.43 -11.47 0.26
C GLU A 164 17.19 -11.91 1.04
N VAL A 165 17.37 -12.46 2.24
CA VAL A 165 16.26 -12.91 3.08
C VAL A 165 15.35 -11.76 3.49
N PHE A 166 15.90 -10.64 3.96
CA PHE A 166 15.09 -9.50 4.40
C PHE A 166 14.46 -8.78 3.22
N SER A 167 15.20 -8.59 2.12
CA SER A 167 14.63 -7.95 0.92
C SER A 167 13.48 -8.77 0.34
N THR A 168 13.62 -10.10 0.28
CA THR A 168 12.58 -11.00 -0.24
C THR A 168 11.33 -10.99 0.64
N ARG A 169 11.48 -10.89 1.97
CA ARG A 169 10.33 -10.75 2.88
C ARG A 169 9.54 -9.48 2.60
N VAL A 170 10.23 -8.34 2.50
CA VAL A 170 9.59 -7.05 2.19
C VAL A 170 8.91 -7.11 0.81
N GLN A 171 9.59 -7.62 -0.22
CA GLN A 171 9.02 -7.79 -1.57
C GLN A 171 7.75 -8.66 -1.55
N ASN A 172 7.80 -9.83 -0.89
CA ASN A 172 6.64 -10.71 -0.79
C ASN A 172 5.47 -10.03 -0.05
N ARG A 173 5.77 -9.20 0.94
CA ARG A 173 4.75 -8.47 1.69
C ARG A 173 4.10 -7.39 0.86
N LEU A 174 4.88 -6.61 0.12
CA LEU A 174 4.38 -5.63 -0.85
C LEU A 174 3.49 -6.33 -1.89
N ALA A 175 3.98 -7.43 -2.49
CA ALA A 175 3.21 -8.21 -3.46
C ALA A 175 1.88 -8.75 -2.90
N THR A 176 1.85 -9.12 -1.62
CA THR A 176 0.63 -9.58 -0.93
C THR A 176 -0.39 -8.45 -0.75
N LEU A 177 0.08 -7.21 -0.58
CA LEU A 177 -0.78 -6.04 -0.35
C LEU A 177 -1.28 -5.41 -1.66
N THR A 178 -0.58 -5.65 -2.77
CA THR A 178 -0.97 -5.21 -4.12
C THR A 178 -1.86 -6.19 -4.87
N ALA A 179 -2.02 -7.43 -4.37
CA ALA A 179 -2.78 -8.51 -5.02
C ALA A 179 -4.26 -8.52 -4.61
#